data_AF-A0A915B8L1-F1
#
_entry.id   AF-A0A915B8L1-F1
#
_cell.length_a   1.000
_cell.length_b   1.000
_cell.length_c   1.000
_cell.angle_alpha   90.00
_cell.angle_beta   90.00
_cell.angle_gamma   90.00
#
_symmetry.space_group_name_H-M   'P 1'
#
loop_
_entity.id
_entity.type
_entity.pdbx_description
1 polymer ?
#
loop_
_entity_poly.entity_id
_entity_poly.type
_entity_poly.pdbx_seq_one_letter_code
_entity_poly.pdbx_strand_id
1 'polypeptide(L)'
;VLCLGNCRTMWEVTDENRRLLSSWAASCDDPKRHLLADSIVKNSSPAVDFDEVNRVLREFSADYPIYQFVDGLRPFRPKSEEKRDPAYEARIERLKREQEDRIYKQMTRSVDPNQQYGRVNLMQNFAEEMRIANRQAISVANTLITVGGAFGFGFFGVGYAYPNLRADVAFRLIIGIFLATIVFFADLYFIVKSMDDPGEKPIKAAKAASVKFDMRSPSNKASDEESTNRRTKVRVSTKKHTMMREADRR
;
A
#
# COMPACT_ATOMS: atom_id res chain seq x y z
N VAL A 1 -9.28 15.96 -1.91
CA VAL A 1 -10.76 15.93 -1.90
C VAL A 1 -11.19 15.19 -3.15
N LEU A 2 -11.26 13.86 -3.08
CA LEU A 2 -11.76 13.02 -4.16
C LEU A 2 -13.28 13.06 -4.07
N CYS A 3 -13.94 13.75 -5.00
CA CYS A 3 -15.38 13.73 -5.13
C CYS A 3 -15.83 12.30 -5.48
N LEU A 4 -16.18 11.51 -4.47
CA LEU A 4 -16.98 10.30 -4.59
C LEU A 4 -18.44 10.70 -4.85
N GLY A 5 -18.68 11.31 -6.01
CA GLY A 5 -20.02 11.61 -6.51
C GLY A 5 -20.14 11.05 -7.91
N ASN A 6 -20.97 10.03 -8.10
CA ASN A 6 -21.33 9.43 -9.39
C ASN A 6 -20.17 9.28 -10.40
N CYS A 7 -19.32 8.26 -10.22
CA CYS A 7 -18.41 7.84 -11.28
C CYS A 7 -19.21 7.22 -12.44
N ARG A 8 -19.80 8.04 -13.30
CA ARG A 8 -20.24 7.62 -14.64
C ARG A 8 -19.02 7.16 -15.41
N THR A 9 -18.96 5.87 -15.73
CA THR A 9 -17.93 5.32 -16.61
C THR A 9 -18.18 5.84 -18.01
N MET A 10 -17.43 6.86 -18.40
CA MET A 10 -17.45 7.39 -19.77
C MET A 10 -16.54 6.54 -20.66
N TRP A 11 -16.97 6.35 -21.90
CA TRP A 11 -16.27 5.61 -22.93
C TRP A 11 -15.92 6.54 -24.08
N GLU A 12 -14.71 6.41 -24.60
CA GLU A 12 -14.26 7.05 -25.81
C GLU A 12 -14.68 6.22 -27.02
N VAL A 13 -15.57 6.78 -27.85
CA VAL A 13 -16.01 6.17 -29.11
C VAL A 13 -15.09 6.66 -30.22
N THR A 14 -14.27 5.75 -30.76
CA THR A 14 -13.36 6.01 -31.88
C THR A 14 -14.09 6.34 -33.18
N ASP A 15 -13.41 7.00 -34.10
CA ASP A 15 -13.98 7.32 -35.42
C ASP A 15 -14.31 6.06 -36.23
N GLU A 16 -13.56 4.99 -36.04
CA GLU A 16 -13.82 3.67 -36.63
C GLU A 16 -15.15 3.09 -36.12
N ASN A 17 -15.40 3.19 -34.82
CA ASN A 17 -16.66 2.75 -34.22
C ASN A 17 -17.85 3.57 -34.74
N ARG A 18 -17.68 4.89 -34.97
CA ARG A 18 -18.72 5.74 -35.56
C ARG A 18 -19.03 5.32 -37.00
N ARG A 19 -18.01 4.95 -37.78
CA ARG A 19 -18.19 4.42 -39.13
C ARG A 19 -18.90 3.06 -39.13
N LEU A 20 -18.51 2.15 -38.23
CA LEU A 20 -19.19 0.86 -38.06
C LEU A 20 -20.67 1.06 -37.74
N LEU A 21 -21.00 1.93 -36.77
CA LEU A 21 -22.39 2.26 -36.44
C LEU A 21 -23.15 2.86 -37.62
N SER A 22 -22.54 3.74 -38.41
CA SER A 22 -23.18 4.29 -39.60
C SER A 22 -23.47 3.22 -40.67
N SER A 23 -22.58 2.23 -40.82
CA SER A 23 -22.79 1.12 -41.75
C SER A 23 -23.91 0.16 -41.29
N TRP A 24 -24.00 -0.11 -39.98
CA TRP A 24 -25.06 -0.93 -39.41
C TRP A 24 -26.40 -0.22 -39.42
N ALA A 25 -26.41 1.09 -39.21
CA ALA A 25 -27.60 1.92 -39.37
C ALA A 25 -28.12 1.82 -40.81
N ALA A 26 -27.28 2.05 -41.82
CA ALA A 26 -27.67 1.97 -43.23
C ALA A 26 -28.23 0.59 -43.65
N SER A 27 -27.85 -0.48 -42.96
CA SER A 27 -28.30 -1.85 -43.22
C SER A 27 -29.51 -2.29 -42.38
N CYS A 28 -29.98 -1.46 -41.44
CA CYS A 28 -31.11 -1.80 -40.57
C CYS A 28 -32.43 -1.20 -41.09
N ASP A 29 -33.51 -1.99 -41.09
CA ASP A 29 -34.86 -1.50 -41.40
C ASP A 29 -35.58 -0.87 -40.18
N ASP A 30 -35.05 -1.08 -38.98
CA ASP A 30 -35.72 -0.72 -37.72
C ASP A 30 -35.49 0.77 -37.35
N PRO A 31 -36.55 1.61 -37.24
CA PRO A 31 -36.40 3.05 -37.02
C PRO A 31 -35.78 3.39 -35.66
N LYS A 32 -35.93 2.52 -34.66
CA LYS A 32 -35.34 2.70 -33.32
C LYS A 32 -33.81 2.58 -33.34
N ARG A 33 -33.29 1.66 -34.17
CA ARG A 33 -31.85 1.39 -34.29
C ARG A 33 -31.13 2.52 -35.01
N HIS A 34 -31.76 3.09 -36.04
CA HIS A 34 -31.31 4.30 -36.72
C HIS A 34 -31.15 5.47 -35.75
N LEU A 35 -32.18 5.76 -34.94
CA LEU A 35 -32.14 6.88 -33.99
C LEU A 35 -31.02 6.75 -32.94
N LEU A 36 -30.74 5.53 -32.47
CA LEU A 36 -29.67 5.28 -31.52
C LEU A 36 -28.29 5.49 -32.15
N ALA A 37 -28.07 4.93 -33.34
CA ALA A 37 -26.82 5.11 -34.09
C ALA A 37 -26.57 6.59 -34.41
N ASP A 38 -27.59 7.31 -34.89
CA ASP A 38 -27.51 8.73 -35.21
C ASP A 38 -27.21 9.59 -33.98
N SER A 39 -27.77 9.27 -32.81
CA SER A 39 -27.44 10.01 -31.59
C SER A 39 -25.95 9.90 -31.24
N ILE A 40 -25.36 8.72 -31.38
CA ILE A 40 -23.94 8.51 -31.06
C ILE A 40 -23.05 9.13 -32.14
N VAL A 41 -23.40 8.97 -33.42
CA VAL A 41 -22.63 9.52 -34.55
C VAL A 41 -22.65 11.05 -34.52
N LYS A 42 -23.80 11.67 -34.23
CA LYS A 42 -23.97 13.13 -34.19
C LYS A 42 -23.38 13.78 -32.93
N ASN A 43 -23.22 13.04 -31.84
CA ASN A 43 -22.57 13.54 -30.64
C ASN A 43 -21.10 13.86 -30.93
N SER A 44 -20.75 15.14 -30.96
CA SER A 44 -19.39 15.63 -31.25
C SER A 44 -18.39 15.34 -30.13
N SER A 45 -18.86 14.97 -28.94
CA SER A 45 -18.02 14.60 -27.81
C SER A 45 -17.54 13.15 -27.94
N PRO A 46 -16.23 12.87 -27.72
CA PRO A 46 -15.72 11.51 -27.74
C PRO A 46 -16.21 10.69 -26.53
N ALA A 47 -16.59 11.34 -25.44
CA ALA A 47 -17.08 10.72 -24.21
C ALA A 47 -18.58 10.40 -24.27
N VAL A 48 -18.92 9.12 -24.31
CA VAL A 48 -20.28 8.57 -24.28
C VAL A 48 -20.50 7.83 -22.95
N ASP A 49 -21.70 7.91 -22.39
CA ASP A 49 -22.02 7.23 -21.14
C ASP A 49 -22.17 5.71 -21.33
N PHE A 50 -21.84 4.92 -20.30
CA PHE A 50 -21.96 3.47 -20.37
C PHE A 50 -23.40 3.00 -20.66
N ASP A 51 -24.43 3.69 -20.17
CA ASP A 51 -25.82 3.31 -20.43
C ASP A 51 -26.18 3.43 -21.91
N GLU A 52 -25.63 4.42 -22.61
CA GLU A 52 -25.83 4.61 -24.05
C GLU A 52 -25.11 3.53 -24.86
N VAL A 53 -23.87 3.22 -24.51
CA VAL A 53 -23.09 2.14 -25.12
C VAL A 53 -23.78 0.78 -24.91
N ASN A 54 -24.25 0.50 -23.70
CA ASN A 54 -24.91 -0.76 -23.35
C ASN A 54 -26.27 -0.93 -24.08
N ARG A 55 -27.01 0.16 -24.33
CA ARG A 55 -28.23 0.12 -25.14
C ARG A 55 -27.94 -0.30 -26.57
N VAL A 56 -26.90 0.26 -27.18
CA VAL A 56 -26.48 -0.13 -28.54
C VAL A 56 -25.98 -1.57 -28.57
N LEU A 57 -25.17 -1.99 -27.60
CA LEU A 57 -24.71 -3.37 -27.51
C LEU A 57 -25.87 -4.36 -27.44
N ARG A 58 -26.94 -4.07 -26.69
CA ARG A 58 -28.11 -4.95 -26.58
C ARG A 58 -28.90 -5.02 -27.88
N GLU A 59 -29.16 -3.88 -28.49
CA GLU A 59 -30.06 -3.79 -29.64
C GLU A 59 -29.44 -4.36 -30.92
N PHE A 60 -28.13 -4.18 -31.11
CA PHE A 60 -27.40 -4.69 -32.27
C PHE A 60 -26.82 -6.10 -32.05
N SER A 61 -27.08 -6.73 -30.89
CA SER A 61 -26.42 -7.98 -30.52
C SER A 61 -26.79 -9.21 -31.34
N ALA A 62 -27.98 -9.22 -31.92
CA ALA A 62 -28.49 -10.36 -32.65
C ALA A 62 -27.94 -10.44 -34.08
N ASP A 63 -27.69 -9.29 -34.72
CA ASP A 63 -27.56 -9.21 -36.18
C ASP A 63 -26.16 -8.82 -36.66
N TYR A 64 -25.32 -8.25 -35.78
CA TYR A 64 -24.03 -7.67 -36.17
C TYR A 64 -22.85 -8.17 -35.32
N PRO A 65 -21.62 -8.17 -35.88
CA PRO A 65 -20.42 -8.56 -35.15
C PRO A 65 -20.00 -7.52 -34.10
N ILE A 66 -20.69 -7.52 -32.94
CA ILE A 66 -20.48 -6.57 -31.84
C ILE A 66 -19.03 -6.52 -31.35
N TYR A 67 -18.31 -7.64 -31.45
CA TYR A 67 -16.93 -7.74 -30.96
C TYR A 67 -16.01 -6.68 -31.60
N GLN A 68 -16.25 -6.30 -32.87
CA GLN A 68 -15.49 -5.26 -33.56
C GLN A 68 -15.73 -3.89 -32.95
N PHE A 69 -16.97 -3.62 -32.53
CA PHE A 69 -17.33 -2.37 -31.87
C PHE A 69 -16.75 -2.30 -30.45
N VAL A 70 -16.81 -3.41 -29.70
CA VAL A 70 -16.27 -3.49 -28.33
C VAL A 70 -14.75 -3.34 -28.31
N ASP A 71 -14.04 -3.93 -29.28
CA ASP A 71 -12.58 -3.82 -29.39
C ASP A 71 -12.13 -2.36 -29.63
N GLY A 72 -12.94 -1.58 -30.33
CA GLY A 72 -12.69 -0.15 -30.55
C GLY A 72 -13.02 0.75 -29.34
N LEU A 73 -13.73 0.27 -28.31
CA LEU A 73 -14.12 1.08 -27.17
C LEU A 73 -12.97 1.26 -26.19
N ARG A 74 -12.61 2.52 -25.90
CA ARG A 74 -11.57 2.84 -24.91
C ARG A 74 -12.21 3.52 -23.69
N PRO A 75 -11.75 3.23 -22.46
CA PRO A 75 -12.23 3.96 -21.30
C PRO A 75 -11.81 5.43 -21.40
N PHE A 76 -12.78 6.36 -21.34
CA PHE A 76 -12.48 7.79 -21.38
C PHE A 76 -11.77 8.18 -20.10
N ARG A 77 -10.51 8.62 -20.22
CA ARG A 77 -9.76 9.16 -19.10
C ARG A 77 -9.93 10.68 -19.11
N PRO A 78 -10.73 11.27 -18.20
CA PRO A 78 -10.79 12.72 -18.10
C PRO A 78 -9.38 13.24 -17.82
N LYS A 79 -8.90 14.11 -18.69
CA LYS A 79 -7.62 14.80 -18.48
C LYS A 79 -7.85 15.76 -17.32
N SER A 80 -7.50 15.33 -16.11
CA SER A 80 -7.53 16.20 -14.94
C SER A 80 -6.65 17.40 -15.25
N GLU A 81 -7.24 18.59 -15.34
CA GLU A 81 -6.48 19.82 -15.33
C GLU A 81 -5.73 19.85 -13.99
N GLU A 82 -4.43 19.58 -14.05
CA GLU A 82 -3.57 19.58 -12.88
C GLU A 82 -3.49 21.03 -12.40
N LYS A 83 -4.34 21.41 -11.45
CA LYS A 83 -4.19 22.67 -10.69
C LYS A 83 -2.88 22.57 -9.93
N ARG A 84 -1.80 23.01 -10.58
CA ARG A 84 -0.48 23.07 -9.97
C ARG A 84 -0.48 24.19 -8.95
N ASP A 85 -0.60 23.79 -7.70
CA ASP A 85 -0.47 24.72 -6.59
C ASP A 85 1.01 25.14 -6.49
N PRO A 86 1.32 26.44 -6.53
CA PRO A 86 2.69 26.96 -6.55
C PRO A 86 3.51 26.54 -5.32
N ALA A 87 2.85 26.24 -4.19
CA ALA A 87 3.53 25.73 -3.01
C ALA A 87 4.06 24.30 -3.20
N TYR A 88 3.41 23.48 -4.04
CA TYR A 88 3.88 22.12 -4.33
C TYR A 88 5.02 22.13 -5.34
N GLU A 89 4.98 22.99 -6.36
CA GLU A 89 6.10 23.14 -7.31
C GLU A 89 7.36 23.62 -6.58
N ALA A 90 7.24 24.62 -5.70
CA ALA A 90 8.35 25.08 -4.88
C ALA A 90 8.94 23.97 -3.98
N ARG A 91 8.11 23.06 -3.46
CA ARG A 91 8.57 21.89 -2.69
C ARG A 91 9.29 20.87 -3.58
N ILE A 92 8.78 20.62 -4.79
CA ILE A 92 9.39 19.69 -5.74
C ILE A 92 10.76 20.21 -6.16
N GLU A 93 10.87 21.50 -6.50
CA GLU A 93 12.16 22.11 -6.85
C GLU A 93 13.15 22.05 -5.69
N ARG A 94 12.69 22.30 -4.47
CA ARG A 94 13.54 22.17 -3.27
C ARG A 94 14.05 20.74 -3.11
N LEU A 95 13.18 19.73 -3.19
CA LEU A 95 13.57 18.32 -3.06
C LEU A 95 14.51 17.89 -4.19
N LYS A 96 14.29 18.40 -5.41
CA LYS A 96 15.16 18.14 -6.56
C LYS A 96 16.56 18.71 -6.33
N ARG A 97 16.66 19.96 -5.88
CA ARG A 97 17.94 20.59 -5.49
C ARG A 97 18.63 19.82 -4.37
N GLU A 98 17.90 19.40 -3.33
CA GLU A 98 18.48 18.58 -2.24
C GLU A 98 18.98 17.20 -2.73
N GLN A 99 18.35 16.63 -3.77
CA GLN A 99 18.79 15.37 -4.36
C GLN A 99 20.02 15.55 -5.26
N GLU A 100 20.02 16.59 -6.09
CA GLU A 100 21.16 16.98 -6.94
C GLU A 100 22.39 17.30 -6.09
N ASP A 101 22.23 18.05 -4.98
CA ASP A 101 23.32 18.35 -4.04
C ASP A 101 23.91 17.09 -3.41
N ARG A 102 23.06 16.12 -3.06
CA ARG A 102 23.52 14.82 -2.52
C ARG A 102 24.32 14.04 -3.55
N ILE A 103 23.83 13.99 -4.79
CA ILE A 103 24.50 13.30 -5.90
C ILE A 103 25.82 14.01 -6.23
N TYR A 104 25.83 15.34 -6.29
CA TYR A 104 27.03 16.14 -6.52
C TYR A 104 28.09 15.86 -5.45
N LYS A 105 27.72 15.90 -4.16
CA LYS A 105 28.63 15.58 -3.04
C LYS A 105 29.14 14.14 -3.10
N GLN A 106 28.33 13.20 -3.57
CA GLN A 106 28.76 11.82 -3.76
C GLN A 106 29.77 11.69 -4.91
N MET A 107 29.55 12.38 -6.03
CA MET A 107 30.45 12.36 -7.19
C MET A 107 31.78 13.05 -6.90
N THR A 108 31.78 14.14 -6.12
CA THR A 108 32.99 14.90 -5.78
C THR A 108 33.72 14.38 -4.54
N ARG A 109 33.18 13.37 -3.85
CA ARG A 109 33.74 12.77 -2.62
C ARG A 109 35.19 12.31 -2.76
N SER A 110 35.60 11.85 -3.95
CA SER A 110 36.95 11.35 -4.22
C SER A 110 37.95 12.44 -4.63
N VAL A 111 37.48 13.64 -4.96
CA VAL A 111 38.31 14.71 -5.52
C VAL A 111 38.84 15.65 -4.44
N ASP A 112 38.13 15.81 -3.33
CA ASP A 112 38.53 16.68 -2.22
C ASP A 112 39.07 15.91 -1.00
N PRO A 113 40.40 15.73 -0.88
CA PRO A 113 41.01 15.08 0.28
C PRO A 113 40.86 15.90 1.58
N ASN A 114 40.57 17.21 1.53
CA ASN A 114 40.34 18.04 2.73
C ASN A 114 38.94 17.85 3.33
N GLN A 115 37.94 17.43 2.54
CA GLN A 115 36.62 17.05 3.06
C GLN A 115 36.59 15.64 3.70
N GLN A 116 37.58 14.79 3.42
CA GLN A 116 37.60 13.40 3.89
C GLN A 116 37.74 13.30 5.42
N TYR A 117 38.47 14.22 6.05
CA TYR A 117 38.80 14.17 7.47
C TYR A 117 37.81 14.91 8.40
N GLY A 118 36.86 15.68 7.86
CA GLY A 118 36.20 16.74 8.62
C GLY A 118 35.19 16.30 9.69
N ARG A 119 34.14 15.55 9.33
CA ARG A 119 33.03 15.08 10.22
C ARG A 119 31.94 14.31 9.45
N VAL A 120 31.85 14.53 8.14
CA VAL A 120 30.75 14.02 7.30
C VAL A 120 30.87 12.53 6.98
N ASN A 121 32.10 12.04 6.72
CA ASN A 121 32.35 10.62 6.48
C ASN A 121 32.16 9.77 7.74
N LEU A 122 32.55 10.30 8.91
CA LEU A 122 32.36 9.62 10.19
C LEU A 122 30.86 9.39 10.44
N MET A 123 30.01 10.41 10.27
CA MET A 123 28.56 10.25 10.41
C MET A 123 27.92 9.33 9.36
N GLN A 124 28.37 9.35 8.10
CA GLN A 124 27.84 8.46 7.07
C GLN A 124 28.20 7.00 7.33
N ASN A 125 29.46 6.72 7.65
CA ASN A 125 29.91 5.38 8.03
C ASN A 125 29.17 4.92 9.31
N PHE A 126 29.02 5.79 10.32
CA PHE A 126 28.22 5.47 11.50
C PHE A 126 26.74 5.22 11.20
N ALA A 127 26.14 5.96 10.27
CA ALA A 127 24.75 5.74 9.87
C ALA A 127 24.57 4.41 9.13
N GLU A 128 25.55 4.03 8.30
CA GLU A 128 25.58 2.74 7.63
C GLU A 128 25.81 1.58 8.61
N GLU A 129 26.77 1.72 9.54
CA GLU A 129 27.02 0.77 10.62
C GLU A 129 25.81 0.63 11.55
N MET A 130 25.16 1.73 11.92
CA MET A 130 23.95 1.73 12.74
C MET A 130 22.78 1.05 12.02
N ARG A 131 22.68 1.20 10.69
CA ARG A 131 21.66 0.51 9.89
C ARG A 131 21.90 -1.00 9.87
N ILE A 132 23.15 -1.44 9.76
CA ILE A 132 23.52 -2.86 9.84
C ILE A 132 23.24 -3.40 11.25
N ALA A 133 23.62 -2.66 12.28
CA ALA A 133 23.37 -3.00 13.68
C ALA A 133 21.88 -3.11 14.00
N ASN A 134 21.05 -2.20 13.47
CA ASN A 134 19.60 -2.26 13.64
C ASN A 134 19.01 -3.53 13.01
N ARG A 135 19.51 -3.93 11.83
CA ARG A 135 19.07 -5.17 11.18
C ARG A 135 19.45 -6.41 12.00
N GLN A 136 20.65 -6.45 12.58
CA GLN A 136 21.07 -7.54 13.47
C GLN A 136 20.28 -7.53 14.79
N ALA A 137 20.02 -6.35 15.36
CA ALA A 137 19.23 -6.18 16.57
C ALA A 137 17.80 -6.69 16.40
N ILE A 138 17.18 -6.47 15.23
CA ILE A 138 15.85 -7.02 14.92
C ILE A 138 15.87 -8.56 14.94
N SER A 139 16.91 -9.19 14.41
CA SER A 139 17.06 -10.66 14.42
C SER A 139 17.21 -11.21 15.84
N VAL A 140 18.02 -10.55 16.68
CA VAL A 140 18.20 -10.92 18.08
C VAL A 140 16.90 -10.71 18.87
N ALA A 141 16.21 -9.61 18.65
CA ALA A 141 14.93 -9.33 19.30
C ALA A 141 13.86 -10.37 18.94
N ASN A 142 13.79 -10.77 17.66
CA ASN A 142 12.87 -11.83 17.22
C ASN A 142 13.17 -13.16 17.93
N THR A 143 14.46 -13.49 18.09
CA THR A 143 14.91 -14.70 18.81
C THR A 143 14.57 -14.66 20.30
N LEU A 144 14.65 -13.50 20.94
CA LEU A 144 14.23 -13.36 22.34
C LEU A 144 12.72 -13.53 22.50
N ILE A 145 11.93 -13.05 21.52
CA ILE A 145 10.48 -13.21 21.52
C ILE A 145 10.09 -14.68 21.34
N THR A 146 10.73 -15.41 20.43
CA THR A 146 10.46 -16.85 20.20
C THR A 146 10.89 -17.71 21.39
N VAL A 147 12.08 -17.47 21.95
CA VAL A 147 12.57 -18.19 23.15
C VAL A 147 11.72 -17.88 24.37
N GLY A 148 11.37 -16.60 24.58
CA GLY A 148 10.45 -16.18 25.65
C GLY A 148 9.04 -16.76 25.47
N GLY A 149 8.56 -16.85 24.24
CA GLY A 149 7.30 -17.49 23.89
C GLY A 149 7.31 -18.99 24.15
N ALA A 150 8.39 -19.70 23.81
CA ALA A 150 8.56 -21.12 24.08
C ALA A 150 8.66 -21.42 25.59
N PHE A 151 9.41 -20.59 26.33
CA PHE A 151 9.48 -20.67 27.78
C PHE A 151 8.11 -20.43 28.44
N GLY A 152 7.45 -19.33 28.06
CA GLY A 152 6.12 -18.98 28.56
C GLY A 152 5.09 -20.05 28.21
N PHE A 153 5.12 -20.57 26.98
CA PHE A 153 4.27 -21.68 26.55
C PHE A 153 4.54 -22.95 27.35
N GLY A 154 5.80 -23.30 27.63
CA GLY A 154 6.11 -24.46 28.48
C GLY A 154 5.64 -24.27 29.93
N PHE A 155 5.77 -23.06 30.48
CA PHE A 155 5.38 -22.76 31.86
C PHE A 155 3.84 -22.67 32.03
N PHE A 156 3.18 -21.83 31.24
CA PHE A 156 1.73 -21.65 31.28
C PHE A 156 0.97 -22.80 30.62
N GLY A 157 1.51 -23.40 29.56
CA GLY A 157 0.88 -24.50 28.83
C GLY A 157 0.76 -25.77 29.66
N VAL A 158 1.80 -26.15 30.42
CA VAL A 158 1.70 -27.27 31.35
C VAL A 158 0.70 -26.98 32.47
N GLY A 159 0.65 -25.72 32.94
CA GLY A 159 -0.33 -25.29 33.94
C GLY A 159 -1.78 -25.33 33.45
N TYR A 160 -2.02 -25.04 32.17
CA TYR A 160 -3.34 -25.10 31.56
C TYR A 160 -3.75 -26.54 31.18
N ALA A 161 -2.81 -27.36 30.70
CA ALA A 161 -3.09 -28.72 30.24
C ALA A 161 -3.37 -29.71 31.39
N TYR A 162 -2.73 -29.54 32.55
CA TYR A 162 -2.90 -30.43 33.70
C TYR A 162 -3.29 -29.66 34.96
N PRO A 163 -4.55 -29.17 35.06
CA PRO A 163 -5.03 -28.46 36.25
C PRO A 163 -5.15 -29.37 37.49
N ASN A 164 -5.27 -30.68 37.28
CA ASN A 164 -5.51 -31.67 38.33
C ASN A 164 -4.24 -32.31 38.90
N LEU A 165 -3.09 -32.18 38.22
CA LEU A 165 -1.80 -32.51 38.80
C LEU A 165 -1.29 -31.23 39.47
N ARG A 166 -1.12 -31.27 40.79
CA ARG A 166 -0.34 -30.27 41.55
C ARG A 166 1.15 -30.37 41.18
N ALA A 167 1.46 -30.28 39.90
CA ALA A 167 2.82 -30.22 39.40
C ALA A 167 3.46 -28.99 40.04
N ASP A 168 4.51 -29.25 40.82
CA ASP A 168 5.28 -28.22 41.49
C ASP A 168 5.69 -27.16 40.46
N VAL A 169 5.69 -25.90 40.89
CA VAL A 169 6.16 -24.77 40.07
C VAL A 169 7.55 -25.08 39.51
N ALA A 170 8.38 -25.80 40.28
CA ALA A 170 9.67 -26.32 39.86
C ALA A 170 9.61 -27.18 38.59
N PHE A 171 8.66 -28.12 38.49
CA PHE A 171 8.53 -28.99 37.31
C PHE A 171 8.10 -28.22 36.05
N ARG A 172 7.20 -27.24 36.22
CA ARG A 172 6.76 -26.36 35.13
C ARG A 172 7.89 -25.48 34.61
N LEU A 173 8.74 -24.98 35.51
CA LEU A 173 9.94 -24.24 35.16
C LEU A 173 10.95 -25.11 34.40
N ILE A 174 11.20 -26.34 34.86
CA ILE A 174 12.13 -27.26 34.18
C ILE A 174 11.67 -27.56 32.76
N ILE A 175 10.37 -27.86 32.56
CA ILE A 175 9.83 -28.09 31.22
C ILE A 175 9.91 -26.83 30.34
N GLY A 176 9.56 -25.67 30.90
CA GLY A 176 9.67 -24.38 30.21
C GLY A 176 11.09 -24.09 29.76
N ILE A 177 12.08 -24.28 30.65
CA ILE A 177 13.50 -24.10 30.34
C ILE A 177 13.95 -25.10 29.27
N PHE A 178 13.55 -26.37 29.38
CA PHE A 178 13.92 -27.39 28.40
C PHE A 178 13.42 -27.04 26.99
N LEU A 179 12.15 -26.67 26.85
CA LEU A 179 11.59 -26.23 25.56
C LEU A 179 12.27 -24.95 25.05
N ALA A 180 12.55 -23.99 25.95
CA ALA A 180 13.28 -22.77 25.61
C ALA A 180 14.70 -23.06 25.11
N THR A 181 15.42 -24.03 25.69
CA THR A 181 16.77 -24.37 25.25
C THR A 181 16.80 -24.95 23.84
N ILE A 182 15.84 -25.80 23.47
CA ILE A 182 15.75 -26.37 22.12
C ILE A 182 15.52 -25.25 21.08
N VAL A 183 14.56 -24.36 21.36
CA VAL A 183 14.24 -23.22 20.48
C VAL A 183 15.42 -22.25 20.41
N PHE A 184 16.08 -21.99 21.54
CA PHE A 184 17.27 -21.13 21.59
C PHE A 184 18.41 -21.66 20.72
N PHE A 185 18.70 -22.97 20.76
CA PHE A 185 19.72 -23.56 19.89
C PHE A 185 19.33 -23.49 18.42
N ALA A 186 18.05 -23.70 18.08
CA ALA A 186 17.56 -23.57 16.71
C ALA A 186 17.75 -22.13 16.19
N ASP A 187 17.32 -21.13 16.96
CA ASP A 187 17.39 -19.73 16.55
C ASP A 187 18.83 -19.19 16.55
N LEU A 188 19.66 -19.59 17.54
CA LEU A 188 21.08 -19.24 17.57
C LEU A 188 21.82 -19.85 16.39
N TYR A 189 21.50 -21.09 16.01
CA TYR A 189 22.05 -21.73 14.81
C TYR A 189 21.71 -20.92 13.55
N PHE A 190 20.46 -20.48 13.41
CA PHE A 190 20.06 -19.64 12.27
C PHE A 190 20.77 -18.28 12.28
N ILE A 191 20.97 -17.64 13.43
CA ILE A 191 21.71 -16.37 13.54
C ILE A 191 23.16 -16.56 13.09
N VAL A 192 23.87 -17.52 13.68
CA VAL A 192 25.29 -17.76 13.37
C VAL A 192 25.46 -18.10 11.88
N LYS A 193 24.61 -19.01 11.36
CA LYS A 193 24.66 -19.38 9.95
C LYS A 193 24.32 -18.22 9.02
N SER A 194 23.45 -17.29 9.42
CA SER A 194 23.11 -16.11 8.63
C SER A 194 24.23 -15.06 8.55
N MET A 195 25.21 -15.10 9.46
CA MET A 195 26.39 -14.24 9.46
C MET A 195 27.52 -14.82 8.61
N ASP A 196 27.64 -16.15 8.54
CA ASP A 196 28.70 -16.88 7.82
C ASP A 196 28.41 -17.15 6.33
N ASP A 197 27.27 -16.68 5.78
CA ASP A 197 26.95 -16.76 4.34
C ASP A 197 27.22 -15.40 3.65
N PRO A 198 28.46 -15.13 3.18
CA PRO A 198 28.78 -13.97 2.35
C PRO A 198 28.34 -14.24 0.90
N GLY A 199 27.03 -14.24 0.63
CA GLY A 199 26.57 -14.33 -0.76
C GLY A 199 25.17 -14.89 -0.93
N GLU A 200 24.27 -14.04 -1.40
CA GLU A 200 23.01 -14.38 -2.07
C GLU A 200 22.13 -15.46 -1.42
N LYS A 201 21.21 -14.97 -0.59
CA LYS A 201 19.76 -14.98 -0.85
C LYS A 201 19.11 -14.23 0.31
N PRO A 202 18.23 -13.23 0.09
CA PRO A 202 17.39 -12.77 1.18
C PRO A 202 16.68 -14.01 1.73
N ILE A 203 16.72 -14.20 3.04
CA ILE A 203 15.92 -15.20 3.74
C ILE A 203 14.50 -15.02 3.20
N LYS A 204 14.11 -15.89 2.26
CA LYS A 204 12.75 -15.98 1.81
C LYS A 204 12.03 -16.40 3.08
N ALA A 205 11.31 -15.47 3.68
CA ALA A 205 10.31 -15.77 4.70
C ALA A 205 9.62 -17.05 4.23
N ALA A 206 9.90 -18.15 4.94
CA ALA A 206 9.38 -19.44 4.58
C ALA A 206 7.86 -19.28 4.49
N LYS A 207 7.34 -19.68 3.33
CA LYS A 207 5.92 -19.70 3.02
C LYS A 207 5.18 -20.37 4.18
N ALA A 208 4.45 -19.56 4.95
CA ALA A 208 3.28 -20.05 5.65
C ALA A 208 2.24 -20.41 4.58
N ALA A 209 2.28 -21.65 4.10
CA ALA A 209 1.23 -22.19 3.27
C ALA A 209 0.13 -22.71 4.19
N SER A 210 -0.95 -21.94 4.33
CA SER A 210 -2.30 -22.37 3.95
C SER A 210 -3.36 -21.50 4.64
N VAL A 211 -4.01 -20.63 3.87
CA VAL A 211 -5.46 -20.71 3.61
C VAL A 211 -5.67 -20.02 2.24
N LYS A 212 -6.11 -20.78 1.23
CA LYS A 212 -6.74 -20.19 0.05
C LYS A 212 -8.10 -19.68 0.52
N PHE A 213 -8.22 -18.37 0.70
CA PHE A 213 -9.50 -17.70 0.83
C PHE A 213 -9.63 -16.79 -0.40
N ASP A 214 -10.38 -17.27 -1.40
CA ASP A 214 -10.83 -16.44 -2.50
C ASP A 214 -11.77 -15.37 -1.94
N MET A 215 -11.37 -14.11 -2.02
CA MET A 215 -12.28 -13.01 -1.78
C MET A 215 -12.03 -11.91 -2.80
N ARG A 216 -12.58 -12.16 -3.99
CA ARG A 216 -13.09 -11.09 -4.86
C ARG A 216 -14.01 -10.24 -4.01
N SER A 217 -13.66 -8.97 -3.81
CA SER A 217 -14.48 -7.99 -3.11
C SER A 217 -15.65 -7.56 -4.01
N PRO A 218 -16.92 -7.68 -3.58
CA PRO A 218 -17.97 -6.78 -3.99
C PRO A 218 -18.11 -5.64 -2.98
N SER A 219 -18.22 -4.44 -3.54
CA SER A 219 -18.62 -3.23 -2.85
C SER A 219 -20.05 -3.33 -2.30
N ASN A 220 -20.22 -2.76 -1.10
CA ASN A 220 -21.40 -2.11 -0.52
C ASN A 220 -22.72 -2.90 -0.39
N LYS A 221 -23.19 -3.05 0.86
CA LYS A 221 -24.52 -2.56 1.27
C LYS A 221 -24.50 -2.02 2.71
N ALA A 222 -25.20 -0.90 2.85
CA ALA A 222 -25.48 -0.16 4.05
C ALA A 222 -26.61 -0.80 4.88
N SER A 223 -26.90 -0.10 5.98
CA SER A 223 -28.01 -0.21 6.94
C SER A 223 -27.70 -1.01 8.20
N ASP A 224 -27.98 -0.54 9.41
CA ASP A 224 -28.36 0.76 10.00
C ASP A 224 -28.29 0.53 11.54
N GLU A 225 -28.28 1.63 12.31
CA GLU A 225 -28.53 1.71 13.78
C GLU A 225 -27.45 1.17 14.74
N GLU A 226 -27.14 1.78 15.89
CA GLU A 226 -27.51 3.05 16.52
C GLU A 226 -26.64 3.24 17.78
N SER A 227 -26.21 4.49 18.00
CA SER A 227 -25.93 5.13 19.29
C SER A 227 -24.73 4.76 20.17
N THR A 228 -24.19 5.84 20.74
CA THR A 228 -23.57 5.97 22.07
C THR A 228 -22.08 5.64 22.28
N ASN A 229 -21.30 6.73 22.23
CA ASN A 229 -20.74 7.38 23.44
C ASN A 229 -19.21 7.29 23.68
N ARG A 230 -18.67 8.47 24.03
CA ARG A 230 -17.40 8.82 24.73
C ARG A 230 -16.13 8.77 23.87
N ARG A 231 -15.59 9.90 23.38
CA ARG A 231 -15.13 11.12 24.10
C ARG A 231 -13.95 10.83 25.04
N THR A 232 -12.75 10.69 24.47
CA THR A 232 -11.41 10.94 25.05
C THR A 232 -10.44 10.57 23.92
N LYS A 233 -9.55 11.40 23.37
CA LYS A 233 -8.40 12.00 24.03
C LYS A 233 -7.61 12.78 22.97
N VAL A 234 -8.10 13.93 22.50
CA VAL A 234 -7.31 14.89 21.71
C VAL A 234 -7.50 16.27 22.32
N ARG A 235 -6.81 16.53 23.43
CA ARG A 235 -6.68 17.88 24.00
C ARG A 235 -5.57 18.02 25.04
N VAL A 236 -4.37 17.50 24.77
CA VAL A 236 -3.18 17.88 25.57
C VAL A 236 -1.95 17.77 24.67
N SER A 237 -1.58 18.86 23.97
CA SER A 237 -0.16 19.15 23.66
C SER A 237 0.06 20.53 23.02
N THR A 238 -0.97 21.30 22.72
CA THR A 238 -0.84 22.74 22.39
C THR A 238 -1.07 23.60 23.63
N LYS A 239 -0.19 23.44 24.63
CA LYS A 239 -0.11 24.35 25.78
C LYS A 239 1.33 24.41 26.31
N LYS A 240 2.26 24.83 25.45
CA LYS A 240 3.63 25.22 25.85
C LYS A 240 4.19 26.45 25.13
N HIS A 241 3.36 27.24 24.42
CA HIS A 241 3.86 28.41 23.68
C HIS A 241 3.15 29.74 23.99
N THR A 242 2.48 29.83 25.15
CA THR A 242 1.79 31.07 25.58
C THR A 242 1.90 31.28 27.09
N MET A 243 3.12 31.20 27.59
CA MET A 243 3.51 31.51 28.98
C MET A 243 4.87 32.22 28.98
N MET A 244 5.06 33.20 28.08
CA MET A 244 6.28 34.00 28.02
C MET A 244 6.06 35.44 27.52
N ARG A 245 4.84 35.97 27.72
CA ARG A 245 4.49 37.37 27.46
C ARG A 245 3.48 37.87 28.48
N GLU A 246 3.80 37.76 29.76
CA GLU A 246 3.06 38.48 30.82
C GLU A 246 3.91 38.60 32.10
N ALA A 247 5.15 39.05 31.94
CA ALA A 247 6.05 39.41 33.04
C ALA A 247 6.69 40.80 32.78
N ASP A 248 5.92 41.69 32.15
CA ASP A 248 6.31 43.08 31.90
C ASP A 248 5.07 44.00 32.00
N ARG A 249 4.45 43.96 33.19
CA ARG A 249 3.56 44.99 33.74
C ARG A 249 3.12 44.58 35.14
N ARG A 250 4.01 44.77 36.11
CA ARG A 250 3.73 45.08 37.52
C ARG A 250 5.03 45.38 38.23
#